data_AF-A0A7S4SRI8-F1
#
_entry.id   AF-A0A7S4SRI8-F1
#
_cell.length_a   1.000
_cell.length_b   1.000
_cell.length_c   1.000
_cell.angle_alpha   90.00
_cell.angle_beta   90.00
_cell.angle_gamma   90.00
#
_symmetry.space_group_name_H-M   'P 1'
#
loop_
_entity.id
_entity.type
_entity.pdbx_description
1 polymer ?
#
loop_
_entity_poly.entity_id
_entity_poly.type
_entity_poly.pdbx_seq_one_letter_code
_entity_poly.pdbx_strand_id
1 'polypeptide(L)'
;MSNNILFRFSGSPHDVHEFQWQPTHSNEFITDTMRNARGCQNHSRFFNDMDFYMRLKNRENTVKVELSGVRCRCSRYLFGICSRYTVKLLDGSLHYEWAPSHFFEQGYYSYHGGERQELTLELREGEYISGINIRQGEILDGLALVTNQRTVQFGGSGGSFASMSPPEPTQRIIAFAGTARGVMGRIGFFAEKISWEILGPLIMLRWLHEQNRATRSIPDTDCTQSQFAVWNLLNSSDDIFRRILCFLKP
;
A
#
# COMPACT_ATOMS: atom_id res chain seq x y z
N MET A 1 -3.41 13.74 -15.46
CA MET A 1 -3.60 12.28 -15.33
C MET A 1 -4.08 12.02 -13.92
N SER A 2 -5.28 11.50 -13.75
CA SER A 2 -5.88 11.21 -12.44
C SER A 2 -5.42 9.83 -11.98
N ASN A 3 -4.57 9.77 -10.95
CA ASN A 3 -4.19 8.49 -10.35
C ASN A 3 -5.39 7.94 -9.58
N ASN A 4 -5.88 6.76 -9.96
CA ASN A 4 -6.89 6.03 -9.20
C ASN A 4 -6.28 5.57 -7.87
N ILE A 5 -6.57 6.32 -6.81
CA ILE A 5 -6.21 5.96 -5.44
C ILE A 5 -7.36 5.16 -4.84
N LEU A 6 -7.04 3.97 -4.34
CA LEU A 6 -8.00 3.14 -3.62
C LEU A 6 -7.79 3.24 -2.11
N PHE A 7 -8.87 3.21 -1.35
CA PHE A 7 -8.85 3.20 0.11
C PHE A 7 -9.58 1.99 0.70
N ARG A 8 -9.02 1.35 1.73
CA ARG A 8 -9.61 0.17 2.40
C ARG A 8 -9.41 0.24 3.92
N PHE A 9 -10.42 -0.15 4.69
CA PHE A 9 -10.43 -0.15 6.16
C PHE A 9 -10.81 -1.51 6.76
N SER A 10 -10.35 -1.76 7.99
CA SER A 10 -10.83 -2.89 8.79
C SER A 10 -12.18 -2.59 9.44
N GLY A 11 -13.21 -3.37 9.06
CA GLY A 11 -14.53 -3.33 9.68
C GLY A 11 -14.62 -4.20 10.95
N SER A 12 -15.59 -3.91 11.82
CA SER A 12 -16.00 -4.80 12.92
C SER A 12 -16.98 -5.87 12.40
N PRO A 13 -16.93 -7.12 12.89
CA PRO A 13 -17.92 -8.14 12.56
C PRO A 13 -19.37 -7.78 12.96
N HIS A 14 -19.56 -6.82 13.88
CA HIS A 14 -20.87 -6.42 14.38
C HIS A 14 -21.49 -5.20 13.68
N ASP A 15 -20.76 -4.56 12.75
CA ASP A 15 -21.22 -3.37 12.00
C ASP A 15 -21.43 -3.69 10.50
N VAL A 16 -21.78 -4.93 10.16
CA VAL A 16 -21.90 -5.37 8.76
C VAL A 16 -23.32 -5.06 8.24
N HIS A 17 -23.55 -3.79 7.91
CA HIS A 17 -24.27 -3.55 6.66
C HIS A 17 -23.27 -3.86 5.54
N GLU A 18 -23.64 -4.81 4.69
CA GLU A 18 -22.88 -5.25 3.53
C GLU A 18 -22.55 -4.03 2.65
N PHE A 19 -21.32 -3.53 2.79
CA PHE A 19 -20.86 -2.38 2.04
C PHE A 19 -20.53 -2.86 0.62
N GLN A 20 -21.54 -2.82 -0.26
CA GLN A 20 -21.35 -3.14 -1.67
C GLN A 20 -20.43 -2.10 -2.32
N TRP A 21 -19.37 -2.61 -2.91
CA TRP A 21 -18.35 -1.85 -3.62
C TRP A 21 -18.98 -1.17 -4.86
N GLN A 22 -18.90 0.15 -4.93
CA GLN A 22 -19.10 0.89 -6.17
C GLN A 22 -17.85 1.68 -6.53
N PRO A 23 -17.36 1.60 -7.78
CA PRO A 23 -16.22 2.39 -8.23
C PRO A 23 -16.71 3.82 -8.48
N THR A 24 -16.66 4.68 -7.46
CA THR A 24 -16.88 6.12 -7.62
C THR A 24 -15.62 6.92 -7.29
N HIS A 25 -15.53 8.08 -7.92
CA HIS A 25 -14.40 9.01 -7.85
C HIS A 25 -13.94 9.23 -6.40
N SER A 26 -12.62 9.18 -6.18
CA SER A 26 -11.90 9.13 -4.90
C SER A 26 -12.31 10.13 -3.80
N ASN A 27 -13.09 11.17 -4.10
CA ASN A 27 -13.49 12.19 -3.12
C ASN A 27 -14.69 11.78 -2.25
N GLU A 28 -15.68 11.04 -2.77
CA GLU A 28 -16.89 10.69 -1.99
C GLU A 28 -16.60 9.64 -0.90
N PHE A 29 -15.68 8.72 -1.16
CA PHE A 29 -15.33 7.65 -0.22
C PHE A 29 -14.48 8.12 0.98
N ILE A 30 -13.61 9.12 0.76
CA ILE A 30 -12.90 9.80 1.86
C ILE A 30 -13.93 10.43 2.80
N THR A 31 -14.98 11.07 2.25
CA THR A 31 -16.05 11.66 3.06
C THR A 31 -16.88 10.64 3.83
N ASP A 32 -17.20 9.46 3.26
CA ASP A 32 -17.97 8.44 3.99
C ASP A 32 -17.15 7.73 5.06
N THR A 33 -15.86 7.51 4.82
CA THR A 33 -14.96 7.01 5.85
C THR A 33 -14.73 8.05 6.95
N MET A 34 -14.60 9.32 6.59
CA MET A 34 -14.60 10.43 7.54
C MET A 34 -15.95 10.57 8.26
N ARG A 35 -17.09 10.25 7.65
CA ARG A 35 -18.41 10.23 8.29
C ARG A 35 -18.55 9.09 9.29
N ASN A 36 -18.09 7.89 8.96
CA ASN A 36 -18.07 6.77 9.90
C ASN A 36 -17.13 7.05 11.09
N ALA A 37 -16.02 7.76 10.87
CA ALA A 37 -15.18 8.26 11.94
C ALA A 37 -15.86 9.36 12.78
N ARG A 38 -16.66 10.24 12.15
CA ARG A 38 -17.45 11.29 12.83
C ARG A 38 -18.58 10.72 13.70
N GLY A 39 -19.01 9.48 13.54
CA GLY A 39 -19.94 8.82 14.46
C GLY A 39 -19.34 8.55 15.87
N CYS A 40 -18.00 8.55 16.00
CA CYS A 40 -17.28 8.36 17.27
C CYS A 40 -16.86 9.68 17.92
N GLN A 41 -17.77 10.66 17.94
CA GLN A 41 -17.43 12.08 18.01
C GLN A 41 -16.83 12.62 19.31
N ASN A 42 -16.64 11.81 20.35
CA ASN A 42 -16.14 12.35 21.62
C ASN A 42 -14.67 12.04 21.95
N HIS A 43 -14.01 11.01 21.37
CA HIS A 43 -12.66 10.65 21.85
C HIS A 43 -11.68 10.03 20.82
N SER A 44 -12.07 9.74 19.58
CA SER A 44 -11.14 9.07 18.65
C SER A 44 -10.27 10.06 17.87
N ARG A 45 -8.95 9.96 18.02
CA ARG A 45 -7.99 10.67 17.17
C ARG A 45 -7.91 9.94 15.82
N PHE A 46 -8.06 10.66 14.72
CA PHE A 46 -7.88 10.13 13.37
C PHE A 46 -6.50 10.52 12.84
N PHE A 47 -5.88 9.65 12.04
CA PHE A 47 -4.66 9.98 11.31
C PHE A 47 -4.79 9.60 9.83
N ASN A 48 -4.07 10.34 8.99
CA ASN A 48 -4.05 10.16 7.55
C ASN A 48 -2.69 10.57 6.97
N ASP A 49 -1.90 9.61 6.51
CA ASP A 49 -0.62 9.87 5.87
C ASP A 49 -0.77 10.29 4.40
N MET A 50 -1.98 10.19 3.82
CA MET A 50 -2.20 10.54 2.41
C MET A 50 -1.92 12.02 2.14
N ASP A 51 -2.32 12.91 3.05
CA ASP A 51 -2.07 14.35 2.90
C ASP A 51 -0.57 14.64 2.90
N PHE A 52 0.19 13.92 3.72
CA PHE A 52 1.64 14.00 3.75
C PHE A 52 2.25 13.51 2.44
N TYR A 53 1.83 12.33 1.96
CA TYR A 53 2.27 11.76 0.68
C TYR A 53 1.99 12.72 -0.50
N MET A 54 0.78 13.27 -0.57
CA MET A 54 0.39 14.20 -1.64
C MET A 54 1.20 15.49 -1.60
N ARG A 55 1.52 16.00 -0.42
CA ARG A 55 2.41 17.16 -0.27
C ARG A 55 3.81 16.88 -0.80
N LEU A 56 4.36 15.70 -0.53
CA LEU A 56 5.65 15.29 -1.10
C LEU A 56 5.56 15.21 -2.63
N LYS A 57 4.50 14.56 -3.14
CA LYS A 57 4.30 14.37 -4.58
C LYS A 57 4.14 15.67 -5.36
N ASN A 58 3.52 16.67 -4.73
CA ASN A 58 3.28 17.99 -5.33
C ASN A 58 4.42 18.99 -5.08
N ARG A 59 5.49 18.60 -4.38
CA ARG A 59 6.64 19.48 -4.17
C ARG A 59 7.37 19.72 -5.50
N GLU A 60 7.82 20.95 -5.72
CA GLU A 60 8.61 21.30 -6.91
C GLU A 60 9.79 20.36 -7.11
N ASN A 61 10.09 20.06 -8.38
CA ASN A 61 11.16 19.17 -8.81
C ASN A 61 11.03 17.71 -8.34
N THR A 62 9.91 17.31 -7.74
CA THR A 62 9.68 15.91 -7.37
C THR A 62 9.32 15.06 -8.59
N VAL A 63 10.12 14.03 -8.84
CA VAL A 63 9.89 13.06 -9.92
C VAL A 63 9.10 11.87 -9.40
N LYS A 64 9.45 11.39 -8.21
CA LYS A 64 8.89 10.16 -7.63
C LYS A 64 8.84 10.24 -6.12
N VAL A 65 7.77 9.73 -5.53
CA VAL A 65 7.65 9.52 -4.08
C VAL A 65 7.29 8.06 -3.85
N GLU A 66 8.04 7.40 -2.98
CA GLU A 66 7.86 5.99 -2.69
C GLU A 66 7.84 5.76 -1.18
N LEU A 67 6.91 4.93 -0.71
CA LEU A 67 6.97 4.40 0.65
C LEU A 67 8.21 3.51 0.74
N SER A 68 9.12 3.85 1.66
CA SER A 68 10.45 3.23 1.79
C SER A 68 10.67 2.52 3.13
N GLY A 69 9.78 2.75 4.08
CA GLY A 69 9.83 2.09 5.37
C GLY A 69 8.61 2.41 6.22
N VAL A 70 8.38 1.56 7.21
CA VAL A 70 7.30 1.71 8.17
C VAL A 70 7.84 1.39 9.55
N ARG A 71 7.65 2.33 10.47
CA ARG A 71 8.00 2.18 11.88
C ARG A 71 6.73 1.98 12.69
N CYS A 72 6.73 0.94 13.50
CA CYS A 72 5.63 0.60 14.39
C CYS A 72 6.12 0.66 15.83
N ARG A 73 5.34 1.30 16.70
CA ARG A 73 5.50 1.17 18.14
C ARG A 73 4.52 0.13 18.65
N CYS A 74 5.03 -0.93 19.26
CA CYS A 74 4.23 -2.06 19.66
C CYS A 74 4.69 -2.68 20.99
N SER A 75 3.78 -3.42 21.61
CA SER A 75 4.07 -4.43 22.63
C SER A 75 3.19 -5.65 22.34
N ARG A 76 2.37 -6.11 23.29
CA ARG A 76 1.21 -6.97 23.02
C ARG A 76 0.14 -6.30 22.15
N TYR A 77 0.16 -4.97 22.04
CA TYR A 77 -0.76 -4.16 21.24
C TYR A 77 -0.01 -3.27 20.26
N LEU A 78 -0.68 -2.77 19.22
CA LEU A 78 -0.15 -1.73 18.34
C LEU A 78 -0.48 -0.34 18.91
N PHE A 79 0.54 0.46 19.19
CA PHE A 79 0.37 1.83 19.69
C PHE A 79 0.32 2.85 18.58
N GLY A 80 0.94 2.55 17.44
CA GLY A 80 1.07 3.53 16.39
C GLY A 80 1.95 3.12 15.24
N ILE A 81 1.90 3.94 14.19
CA ILE A 81 2.62 3.75 12.93
C ILE A 81 3.21 5.09 12.46
N CYS A 82 4.31 5.03 11.74
CA CYS A 82 4.94 6.17 11.10
C CYS A 82 5.54 5.72 9.77
N SER A 83 5.09 6.32 8.67
CA SER A 83 5.54 6.01 7.32
C SER A 83 6.79 6.82 6.97
N ARG A 84 7.76 6.20 6.28
CA ARG A 84 8.92 6.89 5.70
C ARG A 84 8.86 6.85 4.19
N TYR A 85 9.16 7.98 3.57
CA TYR A 85 9.13 8.16 2.13
C TYR A 85 10.52 8.45 1.57
N THR A 86 10.83 7.86 0.42
CA THR A 86 11.93 8.29 -0.45
C THR A 86 11.36 9.22 -1.50
N VAL A 87 11.96 10.40 -1.65
CA VAL A 87 11.60 11.43 -2.64
C VAL A 87 12.76 11.54 -3.62
N LYS A 88 12.51 11.21 -4.89
CA LYS A 88 13.47 11.39 -5.98
C LYS A 88 13.20 12.72 -6.68
N LEU A 89 14.21 13.58 -6.74
CA LEU A 89 14.13 14.88 -7.40
C LEU A 89 14.60 14.81 -8.87
N LEU A 90 14.37 15.89 -9.63
CA LEU A 90 14.73 16.01 -11.05
C LEU A 90 16.23 15.90 -11.31
N ASP A 91 17.05 16.36 -10.37
CA ASP A 91 18.51 16.24 -10.43
C ASP A 91 19.01 14.80 -10.13
N GLY A 92 18.10 13.88 -9.80
CA GLY A 92 18.39 12.50 -9.46
C GLY A 92 18.74 12.26 -7.99
N SER A 93 18.82 13.30 -7.16
CA SER A 93 19.06 13.16 -5.72
C SER A 93 17.89 12.45 -5.02
N LEU A 94 18.21 11.75 -3.93
CA LEU A 94 17.26 11.02 -3.10
C LEU A 94 17.20 11.67 -1.72
N HIS A 95 15.98 12.01 -1.29
CA HIS A 95 15.70 12.52 0.04
C HIS A 95 14.80 11.55 0.81
N TYR A 96 14.96 11.49 2.12
CA TYR A 96 14.15 10.65 3.00
C TYR A 96 13.35 11.52 3.97
N GLU A 97 12.05 11.29 4.05
CA GLU A 97 11.16 12.05 4.93
C GLU A 97 10.21 11.14 5.69
N TRP A 98 10.07 11.38 6.99
CA TRP A 98 9.10 10.70 7.84
C TRP A 98 7.80 11.49 7.89
N ALA A 99 6.67 10.80 7.73
CA ALA A 99 5.36 11.33 8.06
C ALA A 99 5.27 11.65 9.56
N PRO A 100 4.30 12.48 10.01
CA PRO A 100 4.05 12.67 11.42
C PRO A 100 3.89 11.33 12.14
N SER A 101 4.48 11.21 13.33
CA SER A 101 4.38 9.97 14.11
C SER A 101 3.01 9.86 14.76
N HIS A 102 2.27 8.78 14.46
CA HIS A 102 0.94 8.53 15.01
C HIS A 102 1.02 7.53 16.16
N PHE A 103 1.76 7.88 17.21
CA PHE A 103 1.95 7.05 18.39
C PHE A 103 0.98 7.46 19.50
N PHE A 104 0.10 6.54 19.88
CA PHE A 104 -0.97 6.78 20.84
C PHE A 104 -0.71 5.96 22.11
N GLU A 105 -0.52 6.64 23.24
CA GLU A 105 -0.16 6.02 24.52
C GLU A 105 -1.03 6.56 25.66
N GLN A 106 -2.34 6.35 25.57
CA GLN A 106 -3.29 6.79 26.59
C GLN A 106 -4.27 5.66 26.93
N GLY A 107 -4.87 5.73 28.12
CA GLY A 107 -5.93 4.81 28.56
C GLY A 107 -5.45 3.43 28.99
N TYR A 108 -6.40 2.56 29.34
CA TYR A 108 -6.18 1.24 29.96
C TYR A 108 -5.14 0.38 29.22
N TYR A 109 -5.28 0.24 27.90
CA TYR A 109 -4.38 -0.58 27.09
C TYR A 109 -2.92 -0.11 27.09
N SER A 110 -2.69 1.19 27.33
CA SER A 110 -1.34 1.73 27.35
C SER A 110 -0.52 1.33 28.58
N TYR A 111 -1.20 1.01 29.69
CA TYR A 111 -0.59 0.61 30.96
C TYR A 111 -0.42 -0.92 31.08
N HIS A 112 -1.26 -1.70 30.40
CA HIS A 112 -1.26 -3.17 30.49
C HIS A 112 -0.57 -3.88 29.32
N GLY A 113 0.00 -3.13 28.37
CA GLY A 113 0.63 -3.70 27.17
C GLY A 113 1.98 -4.39 27.40
N GLY A 114 2.63 -4.20 28.55
CA GLY A 114 4.01 -4.66 28.79
C GLY A 114 5.05 -3.72 28.20
N GLU A 115 6.29 -4.22 28.05
CA GLU A 115 7.42 -3.44 27.53
C GLU A 115 7.18 -3.01 26.07
N ARG A 116 7.44 -1.73 25.80
CA ARG A 116 7.26 -1.12 24.47
C ARG A 116 8.51 -1.29 23.66
N GLN A 117 8.33 -1.66 22.40
CA GLN A 117 9.39 -1.78 21.42
C GLN A 117 9.03 -0.96 20.18
N GLU A 118 10.05 -0.42 19.54
CA GLU A 118 9.94 0.26 18.26
C GLU A 118 10.63 -0.61 17.21
N LEU A 119 9.84 -1.10 16.27
CA LEU A 119 10.30 -1.98 15.21
C LEU A 119 10.13 -1.26 13.87
N THR A 120 11.10 -1.43 12.98
CA THR A 120 11.08 -0.78 11.66
C THR A 120 11.19 -1.82 10.55
N LEU A 121 10.26 -1.76 9.60
CA LEU A 121 10.40 -2.38 8.30
C LEU A 121 11.08 -1.38 7.36
N GLU A 122 12.28 -1.74 6.91
CA GLU A 122 13.01 -1.07 5.84
C GLU A 122 12.75 -1.83 4.53
N LEU A 123 12.16 -1.15 3.53
CA LEU A 123 11.89 -1.75 2.22
C LEU A 123 13.15 -1.73 1.37
N ARG A 124 13.48 -2.87 0.75
CA ARG A 124 14.57 -3.00 -0.21
C ARG A 124 14.21 -2.36 -1.54
N GLU A 125 15.19 -2.20 -2.41
CA GLU A 125 14.96 -1.76 -3.79
C GLU A 125 13.98 -2.72 -4.49
N GLY A 126 12.92 -2.16 -5.09
CA GLY A 126 11.84 -2.91 -5.71
C GLY A 126 10.91 -3.66 -4.75
N GLU A 127 11.11 -3.56 -3.44
CA GLU A 127 10.20 -4.09 -2.43
C GLU A 127 9.08 -3.07 -2.17
N TYR A 128 7.84 -3.52 -2.19
CA TYR A 128 6.67 -2.70 -1.91
C TYR A 128 5.66 -3.47 -1.07
N ILE A 129 4.85 -2.75 -0.30
CA ILE A 129 3.79 -3.35 0.51
C ILE A 129 2.60 -3.66 -0.41
N SER A 130 2.24 -4.94 -0.48
CA SER A 130 1.14 -5.48 -1.29
C SER A 130 -0.10 -5.77 -0.47
N GLY A 131 -0.03 -5.71 0.85
CA GLY A 131 -1.19 -5.90 1.73
C GLY A 131 -0.83 -5.78 3.20
N ILE A 132 -1.86 -5.88 4.04
CA ILE A 132 -1.72 -5.97 5.49
C ILE A 132 -2.58 -7.11 6.05
N ASN A 133 -2.05 -7.81 7.03
CA ASN A 133 -2.77 -8.75 7.86
C ASN A 133 -2.93 -8.12 9.24
N ILE A 134 -4.12 -8.19 9.82
CA ILE A 134 -4.41 -7.57 11.11
C ILE A 134 -4.93 -8.58 12.10
N ARG A 135 -4.73 -8.25 13.37
CA ARG A 135 -5.24 -8.93 14.56
C ARG A 135 -6.07 -7.91 15.34
N GLN A 136 -7.38 -7.97 15.17
CA GLN A 136 -8.31 -6.91 15.57
C GLN A 136 -9.24 -7.40 16.67
N GLY A 137 -9.17 -6.77 17.85
CA GLY A 137 -10.19 -6.84 18.90
C GLY A 137 -10.89 -5.49 19.04
N GLU A 138 -11.10 -5.04 20.27
CA GLU A 138 -11.53 -3.67 20.56
C GLU A 138 -10.54 -2.64 19.98
N ILE A 139 -9.25 -2.95 20.12
CA ILE A 139 -8.10 -2.23 19.55
C ILE A 139 -7.34 -3.13 18.57
N LEU A 140 -6.35 -2.56 17.90
CA LEU A 140 -5.48 -3.31 17.00
C LEU A 140 -4.35 -3.97 17.81
N ASP A 141 -4.44 -5.29 17.96
CA ASP A 141 -3.49 -6.07 18.74
C ASP A 141 -2.19 -6.29 17.96
N GLY A 142 -2.32 -6.58 16.66
CA GLY A 142 -1.18 -6.89 15.78
C GLY A 142 -1.41 -6.51 14.33
N LEU A 143 -0.28 -6.28 13.65
CA LEU A 143 -0.22 -5.88 12.25
C LEU A 143 0.93 -6.62 11.58
N ALA A 144 0.66 -7.33 10.49
CA ALA A 144 1.67 -7.85 9.58
C ALA A 144 1.63 -7.05 8.29
N LEU A 145 2.76 -6.48 7.90
CA LEU A 145 2.93 -5.86 6.58
C LEU A 145 3.36 -6.95 5.60
N VAL A 146 2.57 -7.17 4.56
CA VAL A 146 2.84 -8.13 3.49
C VAL A 146 3.44 -7.35 2.33
N THR A 147 4.64 -7.75 1.91
CA THR A 147 5.32 -7.19 0.74
C THR A 147 5.30 -8.18 -0.41
N ASN A 148 5.76 -7.75 -1.59
CA ASN A 148 6.03 -8.66 -2.70
C ASN A 148 7.18 -9.65 -2.44
N GLN A 149 7.92 -9.53 -1.33
CA GLN A 149 9.09 -10.39 -1.05
C GLN A 149 8.99 -11.16 0.28
N ARG A 150 8.31 -10.61 1.29
CA ARG A 150 8.24 -11.15 2.66
C ARG A 150 7.08 -10.57 3.47
N THR A 151 6.86 -11.13 4.64
CA THR A 151 5.90 -10.62 5.63
C THR A 151 6.63 -10.26 6.92
N VAL A 152 6.30 -9.11 7.51
CA VAL A 152 6.89 -8.65 8.79
C VAL A 152 5.78 -8.33 9.79
N GLN A 153 5.84 -8.98 10.96
CA GLN A 153 4.83 -8.88 12.02
C GLN A 153 5.22 -7.86 13.10
N PHE A 154 4.22 -7.12 13.58
CA PHE A 154 4.28 -6.16 14.67
C PHE A 154 3.15 -6.45 15.66
N GLY A 155 3.37 -6.16 16.95
CA GLY A 155 2.35 -6.36 17.99
C GLY A 155 2.10 -7.82 18.38
N GLY A 156 0.98 -8.07 19.03
CA GLY A 156 0.59 -9.38 19.55
C GLY A 156 -0.23 -10.23 18.57
N SER A 157 -0.61 -11.42 19.05
CA SER A 157 -1.41 -12.42 18.31
C SER A 157 -2.89 -12.48 18.74
N GLY A 158 -3.34 -11.53 19.57
CA GLY A 158 -4.72 -11.43 20.06
C GLY A 158 -5.74 -11.12 18.95
N GLY A 159 -7.01 -10.96 19.33
CA GLY A 159 -8.07 -10.52 18.42
C GLY A 159 -8.36 -11.47 17.24
N SER A 160 -9.29 -11.05 16.39
CA SER A 160 -9.67 -11.77 15.17
C SER A 160 -8.70 -11.46 14.03
N PHE A 161 -8.36 -12.47 13.24
CA PHE A 161 -7.53 -12.29 12.05
C PHE A 161 -8.34 -11.73 10.89
N ALA A 162 -7.79 -10.75 10.16
CA ALA A 162 -8.29 -10.34 8.86
C ALA A 162 -7.13 -10.02 7.92
N SER A 163 -7.30 -10.31 6.63
CA SER A 163 -6.34 -9.96 5.58
C SER A 163 -6.94 -8.91 4.66
N MET A 164 -6.17 -7.89 4.34
CA MET A 164 -6.57 -6.80 3.46
C MET A 164 -5.46 -6.53 2.44
N SER A 165 -5.79 -6.71 1.16
CA SER A 165 -4.94 -6.35 0.03
C SER A 165 -5.64 -5.32 -0.84
N PRO A 166 -4.91 -4.58 -1.69
CA PRO A 166 -5.51 -3.97 -2.86
C PRO A 166 -6.24 -5.04 -3.71
N PRO A 167 -7.31 -4.66 -4.44
CA PRO A 167 -8.11 -5.54 -5.28
C PRO A 167 -7.35 -5.99 -6.53
N GLU A 168 -6.43 -5.17 -7.02
CA GLU A 168 -5.58 -5.52 -8.15
C GLU A 168 -4.17 -5.89 -7.67
N PRO A 169 -3.57 -6.99 -8.16
CA PRO A 169 -2.22 -7.40 -7.79
C PRO A 169 -1.14 -6.43 -8.32
N THR A 170 -1.50 -5.56 -9.25
CA THR A 170 -0.66 -4.49 -9.81
C THR A 170 -0.70 -3.22 -8.97
N GLN A 171 -1.22 -3.25 -7.75
CA GLN A 171 -1.26 -2.11 -6.85
C GLN A 171 -0.31 -2.28 -5.65
N ARG A 172 0.23 -1.16 -5.18
CA ARG A 172 1.02 -1.08 -3.95
C ARG A 172 0.40 -0.11 -2.97
N ILE A 173 0.58 -0.38 -1.69
CA ILE A 173 0.22 0.53 -0.60
C ILE A 173 1.22 1.70 -0.54
N ILE A 174 0.69 2.92 -0.49
CA ILE A 174 1.48 4.17 -0.49
C ILE A 174 1.31 5.02 0.78
N ALA A 175 0.22 4.84 1.52
CA ALA A 175 -0.02 5.59 2.75
C ALA A 175 -0.98 4.81 3.65
N PHE A 176 -0.95 5.13 4.95
CA PHE A 176 -1.85 4.55 5.94
C PHE A 176 -2.79 5.61 6.50
N ALA A 177 -3.94 5.17 6.98
CA ALA A 177 -4.85 5.98 7.78
C ALA A 177 -5.52 5.11 8.83
N GLY A 178 -6.12 5.73 9.83
CA GLY A 178 -6.72 4.97 10.91
C GLY A 178 -7.28 5.82 12.02
N THR A 179 -7.70 5.13 13.07
CA THR A 179 -8.26 5.75 14.27
C THR A 179 -7.53 5.23 15.50
N ALA A 180 -7.56 6.02 16.56
CA ALA A 180 -6.99 5.68 17.85
C ALA A 180 -8.01 5.88 18.98
N ARG A 181 -7.97 4.99 19.97
CA ARG A 181 -8.74 5.04 21.22
C ARG A 181 -7.79 4.83 22.39
N GLY A 182 -6.88 5.78 22.57
CA GLY A 182 -5.77 5.67 23.51
C GLY A 182 -4.57 4.88 22.98
N VAL A 183 -4.81 3.79 22.26
CA VAL A 183 -3.84 3.09 21.39
C VAL A 183 -4.41 2.96 19.96
N MET A 184 -3.73 2.27 19.04
CA MET A 184 -4.23 2.11 17.67
C MET A 184 -5.56 1.33 17.68
N GLY A 185 -6.61 1.92 17.14
CA GLY A 185 -7.96 1.35 17.12
C GLY A 185 -8.23 0.57 15.84
N ARG A 186 -8.15 1.24 14.70
CA ARG A 186 -8.37 0.66 13.36
C ARG A 186 -7.31 1.19 12.40
N ILE A 187 -6.99 0.40 11.37
CA ILE A 187 -6.04 0.77 10.32
C ILE A 187 -6.60 0.45 8.95
N GLY A 188 -6.27 1.32 8.01
CA GLY A 188 -6.54 1.20 6.59
C GLY A 188 -5.35 1.73 5.79
N PHE A 189 -5.47 1.65 4.47
CA PHE A 189 -4.40 2.06 3.57
C PHE A 189 -4.92 2.65 2.27
N PHE A 190 -4.07 3.48 1.65
CA PHE A 190 -4.20 3.96 0.30
C PHE A 190 -3.29 3.18 -0.64
N ALA A 191 -3.76 2.86 -1.84
CA ALA A 191 -2.99 2.14 -2.84
C ALA A 191 -3.01 2.83 -4.22
N GLU A 192 -1.93 2.67 -4.97
CA GLU A 192 -1.79 3.15 -6.36
C GLU A 192 -1.32 2.02 -7.30
N LYS A 193 -1.55 2.15 -8.61
CA LYS A 193 -1.10 1.17 -9.60
C LYS A 193 0.41 1.29 -9.90
N ILE A 194 1.05 0.14 -10.07
CA ILE A 194 2.46 -0.07 -10.41
C ILE A 194 2.62 -0.27 -11.93
N SER A 195 1.95 0.56 -12.73
CA SER A 195 1.80 0.28 -14.17
C SER A 195 3.13 0.36 -14.91
N TRP A 196 3.93 1.41 -14.72
CA TRP A 196 5.13 1.58 -15.55
C TRP A 196 6.29 0.66 -15.16
N GLU A 197 6.45 0.33 -13.88
CA GLU A 197 7.57 -0.53 -13.44
C GLU A 197 7.39 -1.97 -13.95
N ILE A 198 6.15 -2.42 -14.13
CA ILE A 198 5.81 -3.72 -14.71
C ILE A 198 5.82 -3.65 -16.24
N LEU A 199 5.21 -2.61 -16.83
CA LEU A 199 5.00 -2.55 -18.28
C LEU A 199 6.19 -1.99 -19.05
N GLY A 200 6.95 -1.07 -18.46
CA GLY A 200 8.05 -0.38 -19.11
C GLY A 200 9.05 -1.35 -19.74
N PRO A 201 9.54 -2.37 -19.02
CA PRO A 201 10.41 -3.40 -19.59
C PRO A 201 9.76 -4.17 -20.75
N LEU A 202 8.47 -4.53 -20.66
CA LEU A 202 7.76 -5.27 -21.70
C LEU A 202 7.58 -4.44 -22.97
N ILE A 203 7.22 -3.16 -22.82
CA ILE A 203 7.11 -2.20 -23.91
C ILE A 203 8.47 -1.97 -24.56
N MET A 204 9.52 -1.77 -23.74
CA MET A 204 10.88 -1.57 -24.22
C MET A 204 11.38 -2.78 -25.02
N LEU A 205 11.11 -3.99 -24.52
CA LEU A 205 11.57 -5.22 -25.15
C LEU A 205 10.84 -5.48 -26.49
N ARG A 206 9.54 -5.18 -26.58
CA ARG A 206 8.82 -5.18 -27.86
C ARG A 206 9.41 -4.16 -28.83
N TRP A 207 9.60 -2.92 -28.39
CA TRP A 207 10.17 -1.86 -29.24
C TRP A 207 11.57 -2.23 -29.75
N LEU A 208 12.45 -2.74 -28.88
CA LEU A 208 13.78 -3.22 -29.29
C LEU A 208 13.69 -4.34 -30.32
N HIS A 209 12.73 -5.25 -30.16
CA HIS A 209 12.50 -6.32 -31.10
C HIS A 209 12.02 -5.79 -32.47
N GLU A 210 11.07 -4.84 -32.51
CA GLU A 210 10.60 -4.20 -33.74
C GLU A 210 11.72 -3.44 -34.48
N GLN A 211 12.71 -2.91 -33.74
CA GLN A 211 13.89 -2.26 -34.30
C GLN A 211 15.01 -3.25 -34.72
N ASN A 212 14.76 -4.56 -34.66
CA ASN A 212 15.78 -5.61 -34.88
C ASN A 212 17.00 -5.48 -33.95
N ARG A 213 16.81 -4.90 -32.75
CA ARG A 213 17.85 -4.73 -31.72
C ARG A 213 17.79 -5.80 -30.63
N ALA A 214 16.75 -6.64 -30.64
CA ALA A 214 16.60 -7.79 -29.76
C ALA A 214 16.08 -9.00 -30.55
N THR A 215 16.71 -10.15 -30.34
CA THR A 215 16.32 -11.42 -30.97
C THR A 215 15.35 -12.18 -30.09
N ARG A 216 14.31 -12.76 -30.68
CA ARG A 216 13.41 -13.69 -29.97
C ARG A 216 14.15 -15.00 -29.75
N SER A 217 14.38 -15.40 -28.51
CA SER A 217 14.61 -16.81 -28.22
C SER A 217 13.26 -17.51 -28.10
N ILE A 218 13.14 -18.67 -28.74
CA ILE A 218 12.04 -19.58 -28.44
C ILE A 218 12.28 -20.05 -27.01
N PRO A 219 11.30 -19.91 -26.10
CA PRO A 219 11.47 -20.41 -24.75
C PRO A 219 11.73 -21.91 -24.81
N ASP A 220 12.76 -22.37 -24.10
CA ASP A 220 13.01 -23.80 -23.94
C ASP A 220 11.79 -24.49 -23.34
N THR A 221 11.69 -25.81 -23.52
CA THR A 221 10.61 -26.63 -22.95
C THR A 221 10.47 -26.48 -21.42
N ASP A 222 11.53 -26.02 -20.75
CA ASP A 222 11.57 -25.79 -19.30
C ASP A 222 11.25 -24.34 -18.89
N CYS A 223 10.61 -23.55 -19.76
CA CYS A 223 10.28 -22.16 -19.42
C CYS A 223 9.20 -22.05 -18.33
N THR A 224 9.34 -21.02 -17.49
CA THR A 224 8.32 -20.67 -16.49
C THR A 224 7.07 -20.10 -17.15
N GLN A 225 5.90 -20.24 -16.49
CA GLN A 225 4.62 -19.69 -16.97
C GLN A 225 4.72 -18.17 -17.28
N SER A 226 5.50 -17.44 -16.48
CA SER A 226 5.75 -16.00 -16.70
C SER A 226 6.53 -15.74 -17.99
N GLN A 227 7.56 -16.54 -18.28
CA GLN A 227 8.33 -16.41 -19.53
C GLN A 227 7.45 -16.72 -20.74
N PHE A 228 6.59 -17.73 -20.64
CA PHE A 228 5.64 -18.06 -21.70
C PHE A 228 4.61 -16.94 -21.92
N ALA A 229 4.10 -16.33 -20.85
CA ALA A 229 3.19 -15.19 -20.93
C ALA A 229 3.84 -13.97 -21.59
N VAL A 230 5.09 -13.65 -21.22
CA VAL A 230 5.88 -12.59 -21.87
C VAL A 230 6.10 -12.89 -23.35
N TRP A 231 6.48 -14.13 -23.69
CA TRP A 231 6.64 -14.55 -25.07
C TRP A 231 5.34 -14.36 -25.86
N ASN A 232 4.19 -14.82 -25.35
CA ASN A 232 2.90 -14.63 -26.00
C ASN A 232 2.56 -13.15 -26.19
N LEU A 233 2.85 -12.31 -25.18
CA LEU A 233 2.61 -10.87 -25.24
C LEU A 233 3.44 -10.20 -26.35
N LEU A 234 4.70 -10.59 -26.51
CA LEU A 234 5.60 -10.05 -27.54
C LEU A 234 5.23 -10.52 -28.95
N ASN A 235 4.65 -11.70 -29.07
CA ASN A 235 4.19 -12.26 -30.35
C ASN A 235 2.75 -11.86 -30.70
N SER A 236 2.03 -11.20 -29.80
CA SER A 236 0.67 -10.73 -30.05
C SER A 236 0.64 -9.59 -31.08
N SER A 237 -0.43 -9.53 -31.87
CA SER A 237 -0.64 -8.44 -32.84
C SER A 237 -0.62 -7.07 -32.14
N ASP A 238 -0.26 -6.02 -32.88
CA ASP A 238 -0.21 -4.64 -32.38
C ASP A 238 -1.51 -4.23 -31.68
N ASP A 239 -2.65 -4.63 -32.23
CA ASP A 239 -3.96 -4.33 -31.66
C ASP A 239 -4.18 -5.03 -30.31
N ILE A 240 -3.80 -6.31 -30.20
CA ILE A 240 -3.92 -7.07 -28.95
C ILE A 240 -2.99 -6.48 -27.90
N PHE A 241 -1.75 -6.18 -28.28
CA PHE A 241 -0.78 -5.59 -27.37
C PHE A 241 -1.19 -4.22 -26.88
N ARG A 242 -1.65 -3.33 -27.77
CA ARG A 242 -2.17 -2.01 -27.39
C ARG A 242 -3.38 -2.14 -26.48
N ARG A 243 -4.31 -3.08 -26.76
CA ARG A 243 -5.44 -3.35 -25.87
C ARG A 243 -4.98 -3.82 -24.50
N ILE A 244 -4.04 -4.76 -24.43
CA ILE A 244 -3.46 -5.23 -23.16
C ILE A 244 -2.78 -4.08 -22.42
N LEU A 245 -2.02 -3.22 -23.11
CA LEU A 245 -1.43 -2.02 -22.51
C LEU A 245 -2.48 -1.03 -22.02
N CYS A 246 -3.58 -0.84 -22.73
CA CYS A 246 -4.69 0.00 -22.27
C CYS A 246 -5.37 -0.55 -21.01
N PHE A 247 -5.41 -1.88 -20.83
CA PHE A 247 -5.87 -2.48 -19.57
C PHE A 247 -4.87 -2.30 -18.43
N LEU A 248 -3.58 -2.28 -18.73
CA LEU A 248 -2.52 -2.22 -17.73
C LEU A 248 -2.09 -0.78 -17.37
N LYS A 249 -2.37 0.18 -18.26
CA LYS A 249 -2.20 1.63 -18.08
C LYS A 249 -3.57 2.23 -17.72
N PRO A 250 -3.90 2.38 -16.42
CA PRO A 250 -5.13 3.05 -16.01
C PRO A 250 -5.18 4.52 -16.45
#